data_AF-A0A2P5WZB9-F1
#
_entry.id   AF-A0A2P5WZB9-F1
#
_cell.length_a   1.000
_cell.length_b   1.000
_cell.length_c   1.000
_cell.angle_alpha   90.00
_cell.angle_beta   90.00
_cell.angle_gamma   90.00
#
_symmetry.space_group_name_H-M   'P 1'
#
loop_
_entity.id
_entity.type
_entity.pdbx_description
1 polymer ?
#
loop_
_entity_poly.entity_id
_entity_poly.type
_entity_poly.pdbx_seq_one_letter_code
_entity_poly.pdbx_strand_id
1 'polypeptide(L)'
;MPMLLAQHSLYSLNLLIVLLTITTLKVFKVLMCLTPLVPGLSNIRFRDLSSFIRANNPNDIIFDFLSSEAQNCLNAPAIIFNTFDELEHEVLKAIAAKFPRVYKLGPLHLLARHIHDDPSKSMNSSLWKEDTSCIEWLNKREPNLVAYVNYGSITFISEKHLKEFAWELANSKHLFLWILRPDIVMGDSAILDEKFLDEC
;
A
#
# COMPACT_ATOMS: atom_id res chain seq x y z
N MET A 1 -24.54 -12.86 -5.36
CA MET A 1 -23.44 -12.28 -6.15
C MET A 1 -22.77 -11.09 -5.48
N PRO A 2 -21.85 -11.36 -4.53
CA PRO A 2 -20.63 -10.57 -4.37
C PRO A 2 -19.96 -10.38 -5.74
N MET A 3 -19.28 -9.25 -5.94
CA MET A 3 -18.59 -8.99 -7.20
C MET A 3 -17.11 -9.31 -7.06
N LEU A 4 -16.72 -10.36 -7.77
CA LEU A 4 -15.35 -10.85 -7.87
C LEU A 4 -14.70 -10.37 -9.18
N LEU A 5 -14.64 -9.06 -9.44
CA LEU A 5 -14.11 -8.56 -10.71
C LEU A 5 -13.41 -7.21 -10.56
N ALA A 6 -12.10 -7.23 -10.82
CA ALA A 6 -11.34 -6.15 -11.44
C ALA A 6 -10.04 -6.75 -12.01
N GLN A 7 -10.16 -7.55 -13.07
CA GLN A 7 -9.04 -8.33 -13.58
C GLN A 7 -8.05 -7.55 -14.48
N HIS A 8 -8.31 -6.29 -14.86
CA HIS A 8 -7.35 -5.58 -15.73
C HIS A 8 -7.15 -4.06 -15.53
N SER A 9 -7.90 -3.33 -14.69
CA SER A 9 -7.80 -1.85 -14.65
C SER A 9 -7.03 -1.25 -13.46
N LEU A 10 -6.71 -2.02 -12.41
CA LEU A 10 -5.98 -1.51 -11.23
C LEU A 10 -4.48 -1.86 -11.24
N TYR A 11 -3.98 -2.45 -12.34
CA TYR A 11 -2.68 -3.13 -12.43
C TYR A 11 -1.47 -2.23 -12.53
N SER A 12 -1.67 -0.93 -12.65
CA SER A 12 -0.56 -0.02 -12.42
C SER A 12 -1.07 1.26 -11.81
N LEU A 13 -1.27 1.20 -10.49
CA LEU A 13 -0.69 2.26 -9.70
C LEU A 13 0.77 2.42 -10.14
N ASN A 14 1.05 3.56 -10.76
CA ASN A 14 2.36 3.98 -11.23
C ASN A 14 3.44 3.37 -10.34
N LEU A 15 4.30 2.52 -10.90
CA LEU A 15 5.43 1.97 -10.16
C LEU A 15 6.15 3.10 -9.43
N LEU A 16 6.19 4.30 -10.00
CA LEU A 16 6.71 5.51 -9.38
C LEU A 16 5.91 6.04 -8.16
N ILE A 17 4.57 6.05 -8.16
CA ILE A 17 3.78 6.53 -7.00
C ILE A 17 3.77 5.49 -5.90
N VAL A 18 3.60 4.21 -6.23
CA VAL A 18 3.68 3.12 -5.24
C VAL A 18 5.11 2.94 -4.74
N LEU A 19 6.13 3.05 -5.60
CA LEU A 19 7.52 3.17 -5.13
C LEU A 19 7.65 4.43 -4.30
N LEU A 20 7.10 5.59 -4.64
CA LEU A 20 7.23 6.77 -3.79
C LEU A 20 6.55 6.54 -2.42
N THR A 21 5.32 6.03 -2.31
CA THR A 21 4.71 5.76 -0.99
C THR A 21 5.37 4.60 -0.25
N ILE A 22 5.75 3.52 -0.92
CA ILE A 22 6.38 2.33 -0.32
C ILE A 22 7.84 2.60 0.00
N THR A 23 8.58 3.29 -0.85
CA THR A 23 9.95 3.77 -0.60
C THR A 23 9.90 4.82 0.51
N THR A 24 8.97 5.77 0.52
CA THR A 24 8.84 6.70 1.66
C THR A 24 8.51 5.97 2.97
N LEU A 25 7.60 4.98 3.01
CA LEU A 25 7.31 4.22 4.25
C LEU A 25 8.43 3.23 4.65
N LYS A 26 9.08 2.58 3.67
CA LYS A 26 10.16 1.60 3.91
C LYS A 26 11.47 2.29 4.26
N VAL A 27 11.86 3.34 3.52
CA VAL A 27 13.00 4.20 3.84
C VAL A 27 12.78 4.90 5.18
N PHE A 28 11.55 5.30 5.52
CA PHE A 28 11.22 5.82 6.86
C PHE A 28 11.46 4.81 7.97
N LYS A 29 11.00 3.55 7.82
CA LYS A 29 11.30 2.50 8.83
C LYS A 29 12.80 2.18 8.92
N VAL A 30 13.53 2.21 7.80
CA VAL A 30 14.98 1.97 7.76
C VAL A 30 15.77 3.13 8.38
N LEU A 31 15.41 4.38 8.07
CA LEU A 31 15.97 5.60 8.65
C LEU A 31 15.81 5.63 10.17
N MET A 32 14.69 5.09 10.66
CA MET A 32 14.36 4.98 12.08
C MET A 32 15.12 3.83 12.78
N CYS A 33 15.43 2.74 12.08
CA CYS A 33 16.21 1.61 12.61
C CYS A 33 17.69 1.93 12.83
N LEU A 34 18.23 2.99 12.22
CA LEU A 34 19.58 3.48 12.53
C LEU A 34 19.69 4.08 13.94
N THR A 35 18.57 4.24 14.66
CA THR A 35 18.59 4.62 16.08
C THR A 35 17.68 3.70 16.90
N PRO A 36 18.22 2.91 17.83
CA PRO A 36 17.48 1.86 18.55
C PRO A 36 16.38 2.37 19.51
N LEU A 37 16.08 3.67 19.54
CA LEU A 37 15.02 4.24 20.34
C LEU A 37 14.52 5.53 19.69
N VAL A 38 13.47 5.43 18.87
CA VAL A 38 12.82 6.65 18.36
C VAL A 38 11.59 6.95 19.20
N PRO A 39 11.52 8.13 19.83
CA PRO A 39 10.30 8.62 20.47
C PRO A 39 9.11 8.49 19.50
N GLY A 40 8.00 7.92 19.97
CA GLY A 40 6.80 7.66 19.15
C GLY A 40 6.64 6.23 18.64
N LEU A 41 7.66 5.38 18.71
CA LEU A 41 7.56 3.96 18.30
C LEU A 41 7.54 2.97 19.48
N SER A 42 7.15 3.41 20.68
CA SER A 42 7.24 2.61 21.92
C SER A 42 6.44 1.30 21.88
N ASN A 43 5.42 1.19 21.01
CA ASN A 43 4.58 -0.01 20.88
C ASN A 43 4.98 -0.91 19.70
N ILE A 44 6.03 -0.56 18.94
CA ILE A 44 6.49 -1.37 17.81
C ILE A 44 7.46 -2.45 18.32
N ARG A 45 7.15 -3.70 18.03
CA ARG A 45 8.06 -4.83 18.30
C ARG A 45 8.93 -5.08 17.08
N PHE A 46 10.04 -5.79 17.28
CA PHE A 46 10.93 -6.19 16.18
C PHE A 46 10.19 -6.90 15.03
N ARG A 47 9.20 -7.74 15.35
CA ARG A 47 8.37 -8.46 14.36
C ARG A 47 7.48 -7.55 13.50
N ASP A 48 7.21 -6.32 13.95
CA ASP A 48 6.35 -5.34 13.27
C ASP A 48 7.17 -4.44 12.30
N LEU A 49 8.50 -4.59 12.32
CA LEU A 49 9.40 -3.98 11.33
C LEU A 49 9.21 -4.61 9.93
N SER A 50 9.83 -4.05 8.91
CA SER A 50 9.81 -4.68 7.58
C SER A 50 10.64 -5.98 7.59
N SER A 51 10.22 -7.00 6.85
CA SER A 51 11.04 -8.21 6.65
C SER A 51 12.41 -7.89 6.05
N PHE A 52 12.50 -6.85 5.22
CA PHE A 52 13.77 -6.38 4.64
C PHE A 52 14.76 -5.90 5.70
N ILE A 53 14.28 -5.37 6.83
CA ILE A 53 15.13 -4.91 7.95
C ILE A 53 15.52 -6.09 8.85
N ARG A 54 14.66 -7.11 8.92
CA ARG A 54 14.94 -8.36 9.65
C ARG A 54 15.73 -9.37 8.84
N ALA A 55 16.56 -8.90 7.90
CA ALA A 55 17.39 -9.80 7.12
C ALA A 55 18.36 -10.54 8.04
N ASN A 56 18.37 -11.87 7.95
CA ASN A 56 19.32 -12.73 8.67
C ASN A 56 20.60 -13.00 7.86
N ASN A 57 20.68 -12.43 6.65
CA ASN A 57 21.83 -12.54 5.76
C ASN A 57 22.59 -11.20 5.76
N PRO A 58 23.88 -11.16 6.16
CA PRO A 58 24.67 -9.94 6.14
C PRO A 58 24.95 -9.39 4.73
N ASN A 59 24.72 -10.18 3.67
CA ASN A 59 24.85 -9.77 2.28
C ASN A 59 23.47 -9.67 1.58
N ASP A 60 22.43 -9.27 2.32
CA ASP A 60 21.10 -9.08 1.75
C ASP A 60 21.06 -7.79 0.92
N ILE A 61 20.95 -7.97 -0.40
CA ILE A 61 20.99 -6.86 -1.38
C ILE A 61 19.90 -5.82 -1.12
N ILE A 62 18.72 -6.25 -0.67
CA ILE A 62 17.60 -5.32 -0.42
C ILE A 62 17.83 -4.53 0.86
N PHE A 63 18.37 -5.18 1.90
CA PHE A 63 18.79 -4.49 3.11
C PHE A 63 19.86 -3.43 2.83
N ASP A 64 20.89 -3.78 2.06
CA ASP A 64 21.98 -2.86 1.70
C ASP A 64 21.47 -1.69 0.87
N PHE A 65 20.63 -1.97 -0.12
CA PHE A 65 20.00 -0.95 -0.94
C PHE A 65 19.16 0.03 -0.10
N LEU A 66 18.25 -0.49 0.74
CA LEU A 66 17.40 0.34 1.58
C LEU A 66 18.20 1.17 2.60
N SER A 67 19.27 0.60 3.15
CA SER A 67 20.17 1.28 4.09
C SER A 67 20.92 2.43 3.41
N SER A 68 21.41 2.21 2.20
CA SER A 68 22.04 3.24 1.37
C SER A 68 21.05 4.37 1.03
N GLU A 69 19.83 4.02 0.60
CA GLU A 69 18.79 5.01 0.28
C GLU A 69 18.38 5.85 1.49
N ALA A 70 18.31 5.25 2.68
CA ALA A 70 18.06 5.99 3.92
C ALA A 70 19.17 6.99 4.24
N GLN A 71 20.44 6.63 4.03
CA GLN A 71 21.56 7.57 4.18
C GLN A 71 21.53 8.67 3.12
N ASN A 72 21.21 8.34 1.88
CA ASN A 72 21.07 9.32 0.80
C ASN A 72 19.97 10.34 1.09
N CYS A 73 18.85 9.89 1.66
CA CYS A 73 17.77 10.78 2.09
C CYS A 73 18.21 11.80 3.14
N LEU A 74 19.12 11.44 4.06
CA LEU A 74 19.67 12.39 5.05
C LEU A 74 20.55 13.46 4.41
N ASN A 75 21.13 13.19 3.24
CA ASN A 75 21.94 14.14 2.48
C ASN A 75 21.09 15.03 1.55
N ALA A 76 19.78 14.76 1.43
CA ALA A 76 18.89 15.55 0.59
C ALA A 76 18.74 16.99 1.14
N PRO A 77 18.47 17.99 0.28
CA PRO A 77 18.16 19.35 0.75
C PRO A 77 16.89 19.43 1.61
N ALA A 78 15.93 18.53 1.34
CA ALA A 78 14.67 18.40 2.05
C ALA A 78 14.08 17.00 1.84
N ILE A 79 13.21 16.59 2.77
CA ILE A 79 12.43 15.34 2.68
C ILE A 79 10.95 15.69 2.74
N ILE A 80 10.16 15.10 1.86
CA ILE A 80 8.71 15.27 1.81
C ILE A 80 8.05 13.95 2.22
N PHE A 81 7.17 14.01 3.22
CA PHE A 81 6.34 12.88 3.63
C PHE A 81 4.89 13.09 3.20
N ASN A 82 4.28 12.05 2.63
CA ASN A 82 2.84 11.97 2.43
C ASN A 82 2.15 11.53 3.73
N THR A 83 2.18 12.43 4.72
CA THR A 83 1.58 12.26 6.06
C THR A 83 1.21 13.63 6.62
N PHE A 84 0.66 13.68 7.83
CA PHE A 84 0.31 14.90 8.55
C PHE A 84 0.64 14.75 10.05
N ASP A 85 0.74 15.89 10.75
CA ASP A 85 1.24 15.91 12.13
C ASP A 85 0.42 15.06 13.09
N GLU A 86 -0.91 15.14 13.00
CA GLU A 86 -1.80 14.45 13.94
C GLU A 86 -1.73 12.92 13.80
N LEU A 87 -1.27 12.39 12.66
CA LEU A 87 -1.13 10.95 12.45
C LEU A 87 0.16 10.39 13.07
N GLU A 88 1.28 11.11 12.96
CA GLU A 88 2.62 10.61 13.28
C GLU A 88 3.46 11.59 14.11
N HIS A 89 2.81 12.41 14.96
CA HIS A 89 3.41 13.55 15.65
C HIS A 89 4.78 13.28 16.28
N GLU A 90 4.86 12.27 17.15
CA GLU A 90 6.08 11.93 17.89
C GLU A 90 7.22 11.51 16.95
N VAL A 91 6.88 10.75 15.90
CA VAL A 91 7.86 10.28 14.92
C VAL A 91 8.37 11.44 14.07
N LEU A 92 7.47 12.27 13.56
CA LEU A 92 7.83 13.45 12.76
C LEU A 92 8.69 14.43 13.56
N LYS A 93 8.39 14.62 14.85
CA LYS A 93 9.19 15.44 15.76
C LYS A 93 10.59 14.85 15.96
N ALA A 94 10.70 13.55 16.15
CA ALA A 94 11.99 12.88 16.30
C ALA A 94 12.85 12.96 15.03
N ILE A 95 12.23 12.91 13.85
CA ILE A 95 12.92 13.08 12.57
C ILE A 95 13.34 14.55 12.39
N ALA A 96 12.43 15.50 12.63
CA ALA A 96 12.71 16.93 12.53
C ALA A 96 13.87 17.37 13.44
N ALA A 97 14.04 16.73 14.60
CA ALA A 97 15.15 16.96 15.51
C ALA A 97 16.52 16.57 14.92
N LYS A 98 16.56 15.58 14.02
CA LYS A 98 17.79 15.13 13.34
C LYS A 98 17.96 15.79 11.97
N PHE A 99 16.86 16.06 11.29
CA PHE A 99 16.83 16.61 9.95
C PHE A 99 15.74 17.71 9.90
N PRO A 100 16.09 18.99 10.04
CA PRO A 100 15.09 20.04 10.24
C PRO A 100 14.26 20.38 8.99
N ARG A 101 14.69 19.98 7.79
CA ARG A 101 14.02 20.31 6.52
C ARG A 101 13.05 19.21 6.07
N VAL A 102 12.12 18.85 6.97
CA VAL A 102 11.04 17.89 6.70
C VAL A 102 9.73 18.61 6.40
N TYR A 103 9.08 18.24 5.30
CA TYR A 103 7.77 18.74 4.91
C TYR A 103 6.75 17.61 4.94
N LYS A 104 5.57 17.90 5.50
CA LYS A 104 4.44 16.96 5.57
C LYS A 104 3.39 17.45 4.57
N LEU A 105 3.33 16.82 3.41
CA LEU A 105 2.42 17.17 2.32
C LEU A 105 1.41 16.04 2.11
N GLY A 106 0.70 15.68 3.17
CA GLY A 106 -0.27 14.60 3.13
C GLY A 106 -1.59 14.93 3.84
N PRO A 107 -2.61 14.09 3.62
CA PRO A 107 -2.59 12.99 2.66
C PRO A 107 -2.83 13.50 1.23
N LEU A 108 -1.93 13.17 0.30
CA LEU A 108 -1.91 13.71 -1.07
C LEU A 108 -3.25 13.53 -1.82
N HIS A 109 -3.97 12.43 -1.58
CA HIS A 109 -5.26 12.18 -2.21
C HIS A 109 -6.34 13.21 -1.82
N LEU A 110 -6.29 13.78 -0.61
CA LEU A 110 -7.19 14.85 -0.17
C LEU A 110 -6.72 16.24 -0.60
N LEU A 111 -5.45 16.40 -0.99
CA LEU A 111 -4.92 17.64 -1.53
C LEU A 111 -5.23 17.75 -3.02
N ALA A 112 -5.17 16.63 -3.75
CA ALA A 112 -5.44 16.57 -5.19
C ALA A 112 -6.84 17.11 -5.56
N ARG A 113 -7.87 16.87 -4.74
CA ARG A 113 -9.24 17.40 -4.95
C ARG A 113 -9.33 18.94 -4.96
N HIS A 114 -8.33 19.63 -4.41
CA HIS A 114 -8.29 21.09 -4.32
C HIS A 114 -7.42 21.73 -5.40
N ILE A 115 -6.72 20.91 -6.19
CA ILE A 115 -5.99 21.37 -7.36
C ILE A 115 -7.02 21.49 -8.49
N HIS A 116 -7.31 22.73 -8.88
CA HIS A 116 -8.13 23.00 -10.07
C HIS A 116 -7.32 22.64 -11.32
N ASP A 117 -7.38 21.37 -11.72
CA ASP A 117 -6.87 20.96 -13.03
C ASP A 117 -7.86 21.42 -14.11
N ASP A 118 -7.31 22.11 -15.11
CA ASP A 118 -7.88 22.12 -16.46
C ASP A 118 -8.22 20.67 -16.85
N PRO A 119 -9.44 20.34 -17.32
CA PRO A 119 -9.82 18.97 -17.68
C PRO A 119 -8.85 18.28 -18.66
N SER A 120 -8.05 19.04 -19.39
CA SER A 120 -6.98 18.55 -20.27
C SER A 120 -5.68 18.12 -19.57
N LYS A 121 -5.54 18.39 -18.27
CA LYS A 121 -4.35 18.15 -17.44
C LYS A 121 -4.64 17.32 -16.19
N SER A 122 -5.74 16.57 -16.18
CA SER A 122 -6.09 15.75 -15.01
C SER A 122 -4.88 14.95 -14.57
N MET A 123 -4.36 15.22 -13.38
CA MET A 123 -3.35 14.40 -12.71
C MET A 123 -3.99 13.07 -12.29
N ASN A 124 -4.41 12.28 -13.28
CA ASN A 124 -4.91 10.96 -13.00
C ASN A 124 -3.74 10.09 -12.57
N SER A 125 -3.75 9.65 -11.31
CA SER A 125 -2.69 8.82 -10.74
C SER A 125 -2.62 7.42 -11.38
N SER A 126 -3.66 7.05 -12.14
CA SER A 126 -3.73 5.82 -12.91
C SER A 126 -3.12 6.01 -14.31
N LEU A 127 -2.25 5.08 -14.70
CA LEU A 127 -1.74 4.99 -16.08
C LEU A 127 -2.75 4.35 -17.05
N TRP A 128 -3.87 3.83 -16.54
CA TRP A 128 -4.88 3.12 -17.32
C TRP A 128 -6.23 3.83 -17.25
N LYS A 129 -7.04 3.58 -18.29
CA LYS A 129 -8.45 3.94 -18.31
C LYS A 129 -9.15 3.32 -17.09
N GLU A 130 -9.84 4.17 -16.34
CA GLU A 130 -10.60 3.74 -15.17
C GLU A 130 -11.75 2.81 -15.59
N ASP A 131 -11.94 1.76 -14.82
CA ASP A 131 -13.10 0.87 -14.91
C ASP A 131 -14.13 1.28 -13.88
N THR A 132 -15.26 1.81 -14.35
CA THR A 132 -16.35 2.31 -13.51
C THR A 132 -17.35 1.23 -13.11
N SER A 133 -17.23 0.01 -13.65
CA SER A 133 -18.18 -1.07 -13.38
C SER A 133 -18.29 -1.38 -11.88
N CYS A 134 -17.18 -1.26 -11.16
CA CYS A 134 -17.17 -1.51 -9.72
C CYS A 134 -17.94 -0.46 -8.93
N ILE A 135 -17.87 0.80 -9.35
CA ILE A 135 -18.60 1.92 -8.76
C ILE A 135 -20.10 1.78 -9.07
N GLU A 136 -20.45 1.42 -10.30
CA GLU A 136 -21.85 1.17 -10.69
C GLU A 136 -22.49 0.04 -9.89
N TRP A 137 -21.70 -1.01 -9.57
CA TRP A 137 -22.16 -2.09 -8.70
C TRP A 137 -22.29 -1.65 -7.24
N LEU A 138 -21.36 -0.84 -6.72
CA LEU A 138 -21.42 -0.28 -5.36
C LEU A 138 -22.62 0.65 -5.17
N ASN A 139 -22.96 1.48 -6.16
CA ASN A 139 -24.09 2.39 -6.13
C ASN A 139 -25.46 1.70 -5.98
N LYS A 140 -25.53 0.37 -6.19
CA LYS A 140 -26.74 -0.45 -6.02
C LYS A 140 -26.84 -1.10 -4.65
N ARG A 141 -25.89 -0.84 -3.73
CA ARG A 141 -25.82 -1.43 -2.40
C ARG A 141 -26.11 -0.38 -1.33
N GLU A 142 -26.63 -0.83 -0.20
CA GLU A 142 -26.79 0.04 0.97
C GLU A 142 -25.42 0.49 1.50
N PRO A 143 -25.32 1.71 2.08
CA PRO A 143 -24.10 2.21 2.68
C PRO A 143 -23.52 1.27 3.74
N ASN A 144 -22.19 1.17 3.79
CA ASN A 144 -21.45 0.39 4.80
C ASN A 144 -21.72 -1.12 4.83
N LEU A 145 -22.33 -1.71 3.80
CA LEU A 145 -22.58 -3.16 3.73
C LEU A 145 -21.52 -3.97 2.97
N VAL A 146 -20.66 -3.31 2.21
CA VAL A 146 -19.68 -3.98 1.35
C VAL A 146 -18.29 -3.92 1.98
N ALA A 147 -17.68 -5.08 2.19
CA ALA A 147 -16.28 -5.20 2.55
C ALA A 147 -15.39 -5.00 1.30
N TYR A 148 -14.41 -4.10 1.38
CA TYR A 148 -13.41 -3.92 0.33
C TYR A 148 -12.15 -4.71 0.65
N VAL A 149 -11.69 -5.53 -0.30
CA VAL A 149 -10.48 -6.36 -0.15
C VAL A 149 -9.52 -6.07 -1.30
N ASN A 150 -8.28 -5.69 -0.97
CA ASN A 150 -7.20 -5.48 -1.93
C ASN A 150 -5.83 -5.68 -1.26
N TYR A 151 -4.95 -6.47 -1.89
CA TYR A 151 -3.60 -6.76 -1.40
C TYR A 151 -2.52 -5.80 -1.94
N GLY A 152 -2.91 -4.80 -2.74
CA GLY A 152 -2.00 -3.90 -3.44
C GLY A 152 -1.30 -4.59 -4.60
N SER A 153 -0.38 -3.87 -5.25
CA SER A 153 0.26 -4.27 -6.51
C SER A 153 1.55 -5.08 -6.35
N ILE A 154 2.11 -5.20 -5.15
CA ILE A 154 3.44 -5.83 -4.93
C ILE A 154 3.35 -7.10 -4.07
N THR A 155 2.27 -7.26 -3.30
CA THR A 155 2.14 -8.38 -2.36
C THR A 155 1.82 -9.67 -3.09
N PHE A 156 2.56 -10.73 -2.76
CA PHE A 156 2.26 -12.10 -3.18
C PHE A 156 1.64 -12.89 -2.04
N ILE A 157 0.75 -13.80 -2.38
CA ILE A 157 0.13 -14.76 -1.47
C ILE A 157 0.32 -16.17 -2.03
N SER A 158 0.45 -17.18 -1.17
CA SER A 158 0.47 -18.56 -1.63
C SER A 158 -0.91 -18.96 -2.15
N GLU A 159 -0.96 -19.87 -3.13
CA GLU A 159 -2.22 -20.41 -3.65
C GLU A 159 -3.10 -20.96 -2.52
N LYS A 160 -2.50 -21.68 -1.57
CA LYS A 160 -3.20 -22.21 -0.39
C LYS A 160 -3.92 -21.10 0.40
N HIS A 161 -3.21 -20.04 0.77
CA HIS A 161 -3.82 -18.96 1.55
C HIS A 161 -4.86 -18.18 0.73
N LEU A 162 -4.66 -18.05 -0.59
CA LEU A 162 -5.64 -17.44 -1.48
C LEU A 162 -6.96 -18.21 -1.48
N LYS A 163 -6.89 -19.55 -1.60
CA LYS A 163 -8.06 -20.44 -1.57
C LYS A 163 -8.76 -20.43 -0.22
N GLU A 164 -8.00 -20.55 0.87
CA GLU A 164 -8.56 -20.47 2.24
C GLU A 164 -9.31 -19.14 2.42
N PHE A 165 -8.69 -18.03 2.03
CA PHE A 165 -9.31 -16.71 2.15
C PHE A 165 -10.56 -16.55 1.26
N ALA A 166 -10.55 -17.10 0.05
CA ALA A 166 -11.72 -17.10 -0.83
C ALA A 166 -12.91 -17.82 -0.18
N TRP A 167 -12.70 -19.05 0.29
CA TRP A 167 -13.75 -19.83 0.94
C TRP A 167 -14.28 -19.16 2.22
N GLU A 168 -13.40 -18.55 3.02
CA GLU A 168 -13.83 -17.77 4.19
C GLU A 168 -14.68 -16.55 3.81
N LEU A 169 -14.32 -15.84 2.72
CA LEU A 169 -15.14 -14.74 2.23
C LEU A 169 -16.53 -15.20 1.78
N ALA A 170 -16.64 -16.29 1.03
CA ALA A 170 -17.94 -16.87 0.63
C ALA A 170 -18.78 -17.26 1.85
N ASN A 171 -18.15 -17.95 2.81
CA ASN A 171 -18.82 -18.42 4.02
C ASN A 171 -19.22 -17.30 4.99
N SER A 172 -18.56 -16.12 4.90
CA SER A 172 -18.86 -14.98 5.77
C SER A 172 -20.27 -14.40 5.55
N LYS A 173 -20.89 -14.67 4.40
CA LYS A 173 -22.20 -14.12 3.98
C LYS A 173 -22.25 -12.59 3.92
N HIS A 174 -21.10 -11.91 4.00
CA HIS A 174 -21.00 -10.48 3.77
C HIS A 174 -20.88 -10.18 2.29
N LEU A 175 -21.40 -9.02 1.87
CA LEU A 175 -21.09 -8.51 0.54
C LEU A 175 -19.64 -8.06 0.52
N PHE A 176 -18.90 -8.44 -0.51
CA PHE A 176 -17.53 -8.00 -0.68
C PHE A 176 -17.26 -7.57 -2.12
N LEU A 177 -16.30 -6.65 -2.24
CA LEU A 177 -15.63 -6.26 -3.47
C LEU A 177 -14.16 -6.65 -3.31
N TRP A 178 -13.74 -7.67 -4.04
CA TRP A 178 -12.37 -8.18 -3.97
C TRP A 178 -11.60 -7.91 -5.26
N ILE A 179 -10.55 -7.10 -5.15
CA ILE A 179 -9.62 -6.82 -6.25
C ILE A 179 -8.56 -7.93 -6.29
N LEU A 180 -8.69 -8.81 -7.28
CA LEU A 180 -7.80 -9.93 -7.51
C LEU A 180 -6.91 -9.70 -8.71
N ARG A 181 -5.62 -9.95 -8.52
CA ARG A 181 -4.59 -9.86 -9.55
C ARG A 181 -4.20 -11.23 -10.08
N PRO A 182 -4.10 -11.47 -11.41
CA PRO A 182 -3.65 -12.75 -11.94
C PRO A 182 -2.28 -13.16 -11.42
N ASP A 183 -1.39 -12.20 -11.14
CA ASP A 183 -0.02 -12.43 -10.65
C ASP A 183 0.10 -12.45 -9.12
N ILE A 184 -1.02 -12.50 -8.38
CA ILE A 184 -0.97 -12.47 -6.91
C ILE A 184 -0.31 -13.73 -6.33
N VAL A 185 -0.33 -14.84 -7.07
CA VAL A 185 0.36 -16.08 -6.71
C VAL A 185 1.73 -16.08 -7.38
N MET A 186 2.79 -16.32 -6.60
CA MET A 186 4.15 -16.30 -7.11
C MET A 186 4.37 -17.44 -8.12
N GLY A 187 4.65 -17.09 -9.38
CA GLY A 187 5.00 -18.06 -10.43
C GLY A 187 3.81 -18.74 -11.12
N ASP A 188 2.58 -18.49 -10.68
CA ASP A 188 1.35 -19.09 -11.21
C ASP A 188 0.24 -18.05 -11.37
N SER A 189 -0.76 -18.36 -12.20
CA SER A 189 -1.98 -17.54 -12.27
C SER A 189 -2.84 -17.77 -11.03
N ALA A 190 -3.49 -16.71 -10.55
CA ALA A 190 -4.49 -16.76 -9.48
C ALA A 190 -5.72 -17.57 -9.92
N ILE A 191 -5.65 -18.89 -9.83
CA ILE A 191 -6.75 -19.80 -10.16
C ILE A 191 -7.58 -20.04 -8.89
N LEU A 192 -8.77 -19.46 -8.87
CA LEU A 192 -9.80 -19.81 -7.89
C LEU A 192 -10.64 -20.98 -8.43
N ASP A 193 -11.08 -21.86 -7.54
CA ASP A 193 -11.85 -23.03 -7.92
C ASP A 193 -13.19 -22.61 -8.55
N GLU A 194 -13.64 -23.26 -9.63
CA GLU A 194 -14.91 -22.92 -10.30
C GLU A 194 -16.11 -22.97 -9.34
N LYS A 195 -16.09 -23.91 -8.38
CA LYS A 195 -17.11 -24.04 -7.32
C LYS A 195 -17.26 -22.78 -6.47
N PHE A 196 -16.17 -22.02 -6.27
CA PHE A 196 -16.22 -20.77 -5.53
C PHE A 196 -16.97 -19.68 -6.31
N LEU A 197 -16.86 -19.67 -7.64
CA LEU A 197 -17.60 -18.74 -8.50
C LEU A 197 -19.10 -19.04 -8.50
N ASP A 198 -19.47 -20.31 -8.37
CA ASP A 198 -20.87 -20.74 -8.31
C ASP A 198 -21.55 -20.39 -6.97
N GLU A 199 -20.80 -20.32 -5.87
CA GLU A 199 -21.33 -19.99 -4.54
C GLU A 199 -21.49 -18.49 -4.28
N CYS A 200 -20.82 -17.63 -5.04
CA CYS A 200 -20.86 -16.18 -4.90
C CYS A 200 -21.97 -15.56 -5.75
#